data_AF-A0A0L1IFI0-F1
#
_entry.id   AF-A0A0L1IFI0-F1
#
_cell.length_a   1.000
_cell.length_b   1.000
_cell.length_c   1.000
_cell.angle_alpha   90.00
_cell.angle_beta   90.00
_cell.angle_gamma   90.00
#
_symmetry.space_group_name_H-M   'P 1'
#
loop_
_entity.id
_entity.type
_entity.pdbx_description
1 polymer ?
#
loop_
_entity_poly.entity_id
_entity_poly.type
_entity_poly.pdbx_seq_one_letter_code
_entity_poly.pdbx_strand_id
1 'polypeptide(L)'
;MPIPNNPGAGENAFDPVFVKDDDGYDLDSFMIPAHYKKYLTKVLVPNGVIKNRIEKLAYDIKKVYNNEEFHILCLLKGSRGFFTALLKHLSRIHNYSAVETSKPLFGEHYVRVKSYCNDQSTGTLEIVSEDLSCLKGKHVLIVEDIIDTEKYHV
;
A
#
# COMPACT_ATOMS: atom_id res chain seq x y z
N MET A 1 7.25 17.72 -6.09
CA MET A 1 6.68 18.03 -4.75
C MET A 1 7.70 17.52 -3.75
N PRO A 2 8.16 18.32 -2.80
CA PRO A 2 9.18 17.88 -1.86
C PRO A 2 8.64 16.76 -0.97
N ILE A 3 9.49 15.79 -0.61
CA ILE A 3 9.16 14.75 0.36
C ILE A 3 9.09 15.43 1.75
N PRO A 4 7.99 15.29 2.51
CA PRO A 4 7.86 15.93 3.82
C PRO A 4 8.86 15.38 4.84
N ASN A 5 9.31 16.23 5.77
CA ASN A 5 10.17 15.84 6.89
C ASN A 5 9.39 15.27 8.09
N ASN A 6 8.06 15.25 8.01
CA ASN A 6 7.15 14.79 9.06
C ASN A 6 6.32 13.58 8.58
N PRO A 7 6.88 12.36 8.63
CA PRO A 7 6.20 11.16 8.13
C PRO A 7 4.90 10.91 8.90
N GLY A 8 3.83 10.59 8.17
CA GLY A 8 2.50 10.28 8.76
C GLY A 8 1.57 11.48 8.95
N ALA A 9 2.04 12.72 8.82
CA ALA A 9 1.19 13.91 8.99
C ALA A 9 0.26 14.22 7.80
N GLY A 10 0.43 13.52 6.67
CA GLY A 10 -0.36 13.77 5.45
C GLY A 10 -0.07 15.12 4.79
N GLU A 11 1.00 15.81 5.18
CA GLU A 11 1.43 17.07 4.56
C GLU A 11 1.66 16.85 3.06
N ASN A 12 1.10 17.74 2.23
CA ASN A 12 1.21 17.67 0.76
C ASN A 12 0.58 16.41 0.13
N ALA A 13 -0.24 15.64 0.86
CA ALA A 13 -0.92 14.49 0.30
C ALA A 13 -1.96 14.91 -0.76
N PHE A 14 -2.10 14.10 -1.80
CA PHE A 14 -3.23 14.19 -2.71
C PHE A 14 -4.47 13.61 -2.04
N ASP A 15 -5.63 14.22 -2.30
CA ASP A 15 -6.89 13.71 -1.75
C ASP A 15 -7.15 12.25 -2.17
N PRO A 16 -7.67 11.42 -1.25
CA PRO A 16 -8.08 10.07 -1.55
C PRO A 16 -9.39 10.06 -2.36
N VAL A 17 -9.77 8.88 -2.84
CA VAL A 17 -11.15 8.67 -3.30
C VAL A 17 -12.02 8.50 -2.06
N PHE A 18 -12.97 9.40 -1.86
CA PHE A 18 -13.95 9.30 -0.77
C PHE A 18 -15.03 8.29 -1.15
N VAL A 19 -15.23 7.30 -0.28
CA VAL A 19 -16.32 6.32 -0.35
C VAL A 19 -17.25 6.61 0.82
N LYS A 20 -18.54 6.78 0.54
CA LYS A 20 -19.58 7.08 1.54
C LYS A 20 -20.08 5.82 2.21
N ASP A 21 -20.71 5.97 3.38
CA ASP A 21 -21.22 4.83 4.16
C ASP A 21 -22.32 4.05 3.42
N ASP A 22 -23.13 4.75 2.63
CA ASP A 22 -24.20 4.20 1.80
C ASP A 22 -23.72 3.69 0.43
N ASP A 23 -22.44 3.90 0.07
CA ASP A 23 -21.88 3.36 -1.16
C ASP A 23 -21.75 1.83 -1.12
N GLY A 24 -21.70 1.25 -2.31
CA GLY A 24 -21.45 -0.17 -2.52
C GLY A 24 -22.38 -0.74 -3.59
N TYR A 25 -22.10 -1.98 -3.95
CA TYR A 25 -22.79 -2.67 -5.02
C TYR A 25 -23.37 -3.99 -4.52
N ASP A 26 -24.50 -4.36 -5.10
CA ASP A 26 -25.14 -5.65 -4.85
C ASP A 26 -24.23 -6.81 -5.28
N LEU A 27 -24.25 -7.89 -4.50
CA LEU A 27 -23.38 -9.06 -4.72
C LEU A 27 -23.67 -9.76 -6.05
N ASP A 28 -24.92 -9.76 -6.52
CA ASP A 28 -25.33 -10.42 -7.76
C ASP A 28 -24.87 -9.65 -9.01
N SER A 29 -24.37 -8.42 -8.84
CA SER A 29 -23.67 -7.70 -9.90
C SER A 29 -22.26 -8.25 -10.18
N PHE A 30 -21.76 -9.20 -9.37
CA PHE A 30 -20.41 -9.74 -9.47
C PHE A 30 -20.38 -11.27 -9.43
N MET A 31 -19.30 -11.82 -9.96
CA MET A 31 -18.99 -13.24 -9.80
C MET A 31 -18.38 -13.48 -8.41
N ILE A 32 -19.23 -13.76 -7.43
CA ILE A 32 -18.82 -14.07 -6.05
C ILE A 32 -18.74 -15.59 -5.83
N PRO A 33 -17.62 -16.15 -5.34
CA PRO A 33 -17.52 -17.57 -5.02
C PRO A 33 -18.59 -18.00 -4.01
N ALA A 34 -19.24 -19.14 -4.26
CA ALA A 34 -20.38 -19.60 -3.49
C ALA A 34 -20.11 -19.71 -1.98
N HIS A 35 -18.89 -20.11 -1.60
CA HIS A 35 -18.49 -20.24 -0.19
C HIS A 35 -18.37 -18.90 0.55
N TYR A 36 -18.25 -17.76 -0.16
CA TYR A 36 -18.21 -16.42 0.43
C TYR A 36 -19.57 -15.72 0.48
N LYS A 37 -20.52 -16.09 -0.39
CA LYS A 37 -21.79 -15.34 -0.55
C LYS A 37 -22.54 -15.08 0.76
N LYS A 38 -22.60 -16.07 1.65
CA LYS A 38 -23.32 -15.94 2.94
C LYS A 38 -22.63 -15.07 3.99
N TYR A 39 -21.37 -14.69 3.77
CA TYR A 39 -20.56 -13.88 4.69
C TYR A 39 -20.41 -12.42 4.23
N LEU A 40 -20.94 -12.09 3.05
CA LEU A 40 -20.81 -10.78 2.45
C LEU A 40 -22.17 -10.10 2.42
N THR A 41 -22.18 -8.77 2.56
CA THR A 41 -23.40 -7.95 2.45
C THR A 41 -23.42 -7.14 1.17
N LYS A 42 -22.30 -6.48 0.84
CA LYS A 42 -22.13 -5.66 -0.36
C LYS A 42 -20.67 -5.66 -0.82
N VAL A 43 -20.43 -5.36 -2.08
CA VAL A 43 -19.07 -5.04 -2.57
C VAL A 43 -18.86 -3.54 -2.40
N LEU A 44 -17.96 -3.12 -1.51
CA LEU A 44 -17.71 -1.70 -1.27
C LEU A 44 -16.89 -1.06 -2.40
N VAL A 45 -15.75 -1.68 -2.75
CA VAL A 45 -14.87 -1.20 -3.81
C VAL A 45 -14.60 -2.32 -4.81
N PRO A 46 -15.11 -2.21 -6.06
CA PRO A 46 -14.85 -3.21 -7.09
C PRO A 46 -13.36 -3.33 -7.42
N ASN A 47 -12.90 -4.54 -7.75
CA ASN A 47 -11.49 -4.80 -8.06
C ASN A 47 -10.93 -3.92 -9.20
N GLY A 48 -11.74 -3.60 -10.20
CA GLY A 48 -11.35 -2.70 -11.30
C GLY A 48 -11.06 -1.28 -10.82
N VAL A 49 -11.87 -0.76 -9.89
CA VAL A 49 -11.68 0.57 -9.29
C VAL A 49 -10.38 0.59 -8.48
N ILE A 50 -10.12 -0.46 -7.69
CA ILE A 50 -8.87 -0.61 -6.92
C ILE A 50 -7.66 -0.56 -7.87
N LYS A 51 -7.67 -1.35 -8.95
CA LYS A 51 -6.57 -1.40 -9.93
C LYS A 51 -6.31 -0.03 -10.57
N ASN A 52 -7.37 0.66 -11.01
CA ASN A 52 -7.24 2.00 -11.60
C ASN A 52 -6.67 3.01 -10.59
N ARG A 53 -7.09 2.92 -9.32
CA ARG A 53 -6.56 3.81 -8.28
C ARG A 53 -5.09 3.52 -7.99
N ILE A 54 -4.68 2.25 -7.94
CA ILE A 54 -3.27 1.87 -7.76
C ILE A 54 -2.40 2.40 -8.91
N GLU A 55 -2.89 2.34 -10.16
CA GLU A 55 -2.18 2.91 -11.31
C GLU A 55 -1.93 4.42 -11.15
N LYS A 56 -2.96 5.17 -10.71
CA LYS A 56 -2.82 6.61 -10.45
C LYS A 56 -1.83 6.87 -9.30
N LEU A 57 -1.89 6.09 -8.22
CA LEU A 57 -0.95 6.21 -7.10
C LEU A 57 0.50 5.95 -7.55
N ALA A 58 0.72 4.93 -8.39
CA ALA A 58 2.05 4.64 -8.94
C ALA A 58 2.61 5.83 -9.75
N TYR A 59 1.76 6.49 -10.54
CA TYR A 59 2.13 7.70 -11.28
C TYR A 59 2.51 8.86 -10.34
N ASP A 60 1.72 9.09 -9.30
CA ASP A 60 1.97 10.14 -8.32
C ASP A 60 3.27 9.90 -7.54
N ILE A 61 3.51 8.67 -7.09
CA ILE A 61 4.75 8.23 -6.44
C ILE A 61 5.95 8.48 -7.36
N LYS A 62 5.88 8.06 -8.62
CA LYS A 62 6.96 8.28 -9.59
C LYS A 62 7.30 9.77 -9.76
N LYS A 63 6.27 10.64 -9.76
CA LYS A 63 6.43 12.09 -9.89
C LYS A 63 7.04 12.72 -8.63
N VAL A 64 6.71 12.22 -7.44
CA VAL A 64 7.29 12.70 -6.18
C VAL A 64 8.77 12.36 -6.11
N TYR A 65 9.16 11.11 -6.38
CA TYR A 65 10.56 10.70 -6.33
C TYR A 65 11.39 11.17 -7.53
N ASN A 66 10.78 11.65 -8.62
CA ASN A 66 11.45 12.36 -9.73
C ASN A 66 12.78 11.73 -10.24
N ASN A 67 12.81 10.41 -10.43
CA ASN A 67 13.99 9.63 -10.84
C ASN A 67 15.08 9.44 -9.76
N GLU A 68 14.81 9.79 -8.51
CA GLU A 68 15.64 9.43 -7.38
C GLU A 68 15.37 7.98 -6.95
N GLU A 69 16.40 7.33 -6.42
CA GLU A 69 16.31 6.00 -5.85
C GLU A 69 15.54 6.05 -4.53
N PHE A 70 14.62 5.11 -4.35
CA PHE A 70 13.89 4.95 -3.08
C PHE A 70 13.72 3.47 -2.70
N HIS A 71 13.36 3.20 -1.46
CA HIS A 71 13.08 1.86 -0.98
C HIS A 71 11.61 1.75 -0.63
N ILE A 72 10.96 0.69 -1.09
CA ILE A 72 9.53 0.45 -0.86
C ILE A 72 9.36 -0.72 0.09
N LEU A 73 8.66 -0.48 1.19
CA LEU A 73 8.56 -1.38 2.34
C LEU A 73 7.13 -1.90 2.50
N CYS A 74 6.94 -3.18 2.25
CA CYS A 74 5.66 -3.89 2.37
C CYS A 74 5.40 -4.32 3.82
N LEU A 75 4.29 -3.87 4.41
CA LEU A 75 3.85 -4.33 5.73
C LEU A 75 3.01 -5.61 5.62
N LEU A 76 3.60 -6.74 5.97
CA LEU A 76 2.94 -8.04 5.88
C LEU A 76 1.94 -8.27 7.01
N LYS A 77 0.84 -9.02 6.77
CA LYS A 77 0.53 -9.78 5.54
C LYS A 77 -0.43 -9.08 4.57
N GLY A 78 -1.29 -8.20 5.08
CA GLY A 78 -2.46 -7.69 4.36
C GLY A 78 -2.10 -6.88 3.10
N SER A 79 -1.07 -6.04 3.20
CA SER A 79 -0.64 -5.17 2.09
C SER A 79 -0.07 -5.92 0.87
N ARG A 80 0.25 -7.22 0.96
CA ARG A 80 0.92 -7.98 -0.11
C ARG A 80 0.22 -7.82 -1.47
N GLY A 81 -1.12 -7.90 -1.50
CA GLY A 81 -1.89 -7.79 -2.74
C GLY A 81 -1.78 -6.40 -3.38
N PHE A 82 -1.93 -5.35 -2.57
CA PHE A 82 -1.78 -3.96 -2.99
C PHE A 82 -0.34 -3.67 -3.44
N PHE A 83 0.64 -4.10 -2.66
CA PHE A 83 2.07 -3.95 -2.93
C PHE A 83 2.47 -4.57 -4.27
N THR A 84 2.11 -5.84 -4.53
CA THR A 84 2.41 -6.49 -5.82
C THR A 84 1.81 -5.75 -7.01
N ALA A 85 0.57 -5.25 -6.87
CA ALA A 85 -0.07 -4.46 -7.93
C ALA A 85 0.65 -3.12 -8.15
N LEU A 86 1.02 -2.42 -7.07
CA LEU A 86 1.74 -1.16 -7.11
C LEU A 86 3.10 -1.30 -7.81
N LEU A 87 3.90 -2.30 -7.42
CA LEU A 87 5.19 -2.59 -8.06
C LEU A 87 5.06 -2.83 -9.56
N LYS A 88 4.04 -3.58 -9.99
CA LYS A 88 3.77 -3.81 -11.41
C LYS A 88 3.55 -2.51 -12.17
N HIS A 89 2.79 -1.57 -11.60
CA HIS A 89 2.56 -0.27 -12.23
C HIS A 89 3.82 0.62 -12.21
N LEU A 90 4.59 0.64 -11.10
CA LEU A 90 5.85 1.37 -11.01
C LEU A 90 6.87 0.88 -12.04
N SER A 91 7.09 -0.44 -12.15
CA SER A 91 7.96 -1.04 -13.16
C SER A 91 7.52 -0.71 -14.57
N ARG A 92 6.20 -0.78 -14.85
CA ARG A 92 5.66 -0.44 -16.16
C ARG A 92 5.88 1.03 -16.53
N ILE A 93 5.65 1.95 -15.58
CA ILE A 93 5.89 3.38 -15.80
C ILE A 93 7.37 3.65 -16.04
N HIS A 94 8.26 3.00 -15.28
CA HIS A 94 9.70 3.09 -15.48
C HIS A 94 10.11 2.63 -16.89
N ASN A 95 9.64 1.46 -17.32
CA ASN A 95 9.98 0.88 -18.62
C ASN A 95 9.48 1.70 -19.83
N TYR A 96 8.43 2.51 -19.65
CA TYR A 96 7.92 3.39 -20.70
C TYR A 96 8.43 4.82 -20.61
N SER A 97 9.10 5.17 -19.50
CA SER A 97 9.73 6.47 -19.35
C SER A 97 11.04 6.51 -20.16
N ALA A 98 11.39 7.67 -20.71
CA ALA A 98 12.65 7.87 -21.45
C ALA A 98 13.91 7.85 -20.54
N VAL A 99 13.83 7.20 -19.39
CA VAL A 99 14.93 7.09 -18.44
C VAL A 99 15.94 6.09 -19.00
N GLU A 100 17.20 6.52 -19.14
CA GLU A 100 18.27 5.73 -19.76
C GLU A 100 18.68 4.49 -18.95
N THR A 101 18.27 4.40 -17.68
CA THR A 101 18.64 3.30 -16.78
C THR A 101 17.73 2.10 -17.00
N SER A 102 18.31 0.92 -17.23
CA SER A 102 17.57 -0.35 -17.35
C SER A 102 17.12 -0.96 -16.02
N LYS A 103 17.57 -0.40 -14.89
CA LYS A 103 17.26 -0.91 -13.54
C LYS A 103 16.14 -0.08 -12.90
N PRO A 104 15.16 -0.73 -12.24
CA PRO A 104 14.18 -0.04 -11.42
C PRO A 104 14.86 0.87 -10.39
N LEU A 105 14.31 2.07 -10.23
CA LEU A 105 14.80 3.05 -9.25
C LEU A 105 14.25 2.79 -7.84
N PHE A 106 13.83 1.56 -7.56
CA PHE A 106 13.34 1.18 -6.24
C PHE A 106 13.85 -0.17 -5.78
N GLY A 107 14.17 -0.27 -4.48
CA GLY A 107 14.49 -1.53 -3.81
C GLY A 107 13.33 -2.00 -2.93
N GLU A 108 12.98 -3.29 -3.02
CA GLU A 108 11.86 -3.88 -2.27
C GLU A 108 12.30 -4.40 -0.89
N HIS A 109 11.46 -4.17 0.12
CA HIS A 109 11.67 -4.65 1.49
C HIS A 109 10.36 -5.17 2.07
N TYR A 110 10.46 -6.11 3.01
CA TYR A 110 9.30 -6.73 3.66
C TYR A 110 9.48 -6.70 5.17
N VAL A 111 8.46 -6.20 5.87
CA VAL A 111 8.43 -6.18 7.33
C VAL A 111 7.16 -6.85 7.77
N ARG A 112 7.28 -7.80 8.69
CA ARG A 112 6.12 -8.35 9.39
C ARG A 112 6.06 -7.72 10.75
N VAL A 113 5.02 -6.93 10.97
CA VAL A 113 4.69 -6.46 12.31
C VAL A 113 3.85 -7.56 12.98
N LYS A 114 4.07 -7.81 14.26
CA LYS A 114 3.22 -8.57 15.18
C LYS A 114 2.94 -7.71 16.41
N SER A 115 1.77 -7.81 17.01
CA SER A 115 1.44 -7.25 18.33
C SER A 115 0.49 -8.15 19.15
N TYR A 116 0.18 -9.35 18.63
CA TYR A 116 -0.69 -10.32 19.29
C TYR A 116 0.05 -11.51 19.91
N CYS A 117 -0.40 -11.81 21.13
CA CYS A 117 -0.68 -13.16 21.61
C CYS A 117 -2.17 -13.19 22.03
N ASN A 118 -3.05 -13.81 21.21
CA ASN A 118 -4.52 -13.90 21.40
C ASN A 118 -5.29 -12.58 21.18
N ASP A 119 -6.60 -12.56 21.48
CA ASP A 119 -7.57 -11.46 21.30
C ASP A 119 -7.31 -10.21 22.17
N GLN A 120 -6.08 -10.03 22.67
CA GLN A 120 -5.68 -8.87 23.45
C GLN A 120 -4.40 -8.25 22.89
N SER A 121 -4.45 -6.94 22.65
CA SER A 121 -3.26 -6.14 22.32
C SER A 121 -2.29 -6.20 23.51
N THR A 122 -1.07 -6.70 23.27
CA THR A 122 -0.03 -6.80 24.31
C THR A 122 0.62 -5.45 24.62
N GLY A 123 0.22 -4.37 23.93
CA GLY A 123 0.86 -3.06 24.03
C GLY A 123 2.31 -3.03 23.52
N THR A 124 2.81 -4.14 22.98
CA THR A 124 4.20 -4.30 22.56
C THR A 124 4.24 -4.71 21.09
N LEU A 125 4.80 -3.84 20.25
CA LEU A 125 4.97 -4.08 18.82
C LEU A 125 6.23 -4.93 18.59
N GLU A 126 6.08 -6.18 18.19
CA GLU A 126 7.19 -7.03 17.74
C GLU A 126 7.36 -6.87 16.22
N ILE A 127 8.45 -6.20 15.82
CA ILE A 127 8.82 -6.07 14.42
C ILE A 127 9.70 -7.27 14.05
N VAL A 128 9.17 -8.13 13.18
CA VAL A 128 9.93 -9.22 12.56
C VAL A 128 10.35 -8.75 11.17
N SER A 129 11.60 -8.33 11.05
CA SER A 129 12.19 -7.90 9.78
C SER A 129 13.62 -8.42 9.64
N GLU A 130 14.13 -8.37 8.41
CA GLU A 130 15.57 -8.38 8.17
C GLU A 130 16.22 -7.09 8.73
N ASP A 131 17.55 -7.02 8.72
CA ASP A 131 18.26 -5.81 9.15
C ASP A 131 17.89 -4.61 8.27
N LEU A 132 17.20 -3.63 8.87
CA LEU A 132 16.77 -2.40 8.21
C LEU A 132 17.85 -1.31 8.19
N SER A 133 19.06 -1.59 8.68
CA SER A 133 20.19 -0.64 8.67
C SER A 133 20.51 -0.11 7.27
N CYS A 134 20.24 -0.90 6.22
CA CYS A 134 20.40 -0.51 4.82
C CYS A 134 19.50 0.66 4.39
N LEU A 135 18.42 0.95 5.14
CA LEU A 135 17.51 2.07 4.88
C LEU A 135 17.99 3.40 5.47
N LYS A 136 19.06 3.41 6.26
CA LYS A 136 19.56 4.62 6.92
C LYS A 136 19.95 5.68 5.89
N GLY A 137 19.36 6.86 6.00
CA GLY A 137 19.63 8.00 5.09
C GLY A 137 19.06 7.80 3.69
N LYS A 138 18.17 6.83 3.49
CA LYS A 138 17.49 6.59 2.22
C LYS A 138 16.07 7.12 2.23
N HIS A 139 15.54 7.36 1.04
CA HIS A 139 14.12 7.59 0.85
C HIS A 139 13.35 6.28 1.04
N VAL A 140 12.36 6.26 1.93
CA VAL A 140 11.55 5.08 2.23
C VAL A 140 10.08 5.38 2.00
N LEU A 141 9.40 4.50 1.25
CA LEU A 141 7.96 4.47 1.05
C LEU A 141 7.37 3.26 1.77
N ILE A 142 6.59 3.49 2.82
CA ILE A 142 5.87 2.43 3.53
C ILE A 142 4.55 2.14 2.82
N VAL A 143 4.23 0.87 2.65
CA VAL A 143 3.01 0.40 1.99
C VAL A 143 2.21 -0.48 2.94
N GLU A 144 0.98 -0.04 3.19
CA GLU A 144 0.00 -0.69 4.07
C GLU A 144 -1.33 -0.88 3.31
N ASP A 145 -2.17 -1.81 3.75
CA ASP A 145 -3.50 -2.07 3.17
C ASP A 145 -4.58 -1.13 3.72
N ILE A 146 -4.52 -0.79 5.00
CA ILE A 146 -5.48 0.12 5.66
C ILE A 146 -4.80 0.87 6.80
N ILE A 147 -5.18 2.13 7.00
CA ILE A 147 -4.80 2.91 8.18
C ILE A 147 -6.04 3.05 9.06
N ASP A 148 -5.97 2.52 10.27
CA ASP A 148 -7.04 2.62 11.26
C ASP A 148 -6.49 3.14 12.60
N THR A 149 -7.32 3.95 13.26
CA THR A 149 -7.08 4.48 14.62
C THR A 149 -7.33 3.46 15.72
N GLU A 150 -7.97 2.33 15.40
CA GLU A 150 -7.89 1.14 16.23
C GLU A 150 -6.44 0.66 16.25
N LYS A 151 -5.65 1.26 17.16
CA LYS A 151 -4.25 0.98 17.50
C LYS A 151 -3.79 -0.29 16.82
N TYR A 152 -2.97 -0.19 15.76
CA TYR A 152 -2.16 -1.27 15.20
C TYR A 152 -2.44 -2.57 15.92
N HIS A 153 -3.55 -3.17 15.54
CA HIS A 153 -4.10 -4.34 16.20
C HIS A 153 -3.37 -5.48 15.50
N VAL A 154 -2.06 -5.50 15.73
CA VAL A 154 -1.12 -6.50 15.27
C VAL A 154 -1.08 -7.64 16.27
#